data_AF-J0XWT9-F1
#
_entry.id   AF-J0XWT9-F1
#
_cell.length_a   1.000
_cell.length_b   1.000
_cell.length_c   1.000
_cell.angle_alpha   90.00
_cell.angle_beta   90.00
_cell.angle_gamma   90.00
#
_symmetry.space_group_name_H-M   'P 1'
#
loop_
_entity.id
_entity.type
_entity.pdbx_description
1 polymer ?
#
loop_
_entity_poly.entity_id
_entity_poly.type
_entity_poly.pdbx_seq_one_letter_code
_entity_poly.pdbx_strand_id
1 'polypeptide(L)'
;MNIQKTNEGYLISNPWSRFSGIGLLIFGLIWTSFSSFFLYMTNSQLKGNFSPLDLLFIIVPGFFILIGIGLLYTALGNILNKTKLLLSEDELLISNGPIPFFNKKRIWKNQVQQIFIIDSAKQNSKGVLPAYLNQDGQRQYLFGQTFSLPNPCFLTLEEARTLEELIEDFWGIQDAPIKDELPKYSTRKELPNFLEEAETQRENSPQSFSDLQKLLKARPNSILTDFNQDGLFLVKSWYSPIGYLLLAFGLIWTSITGSFSFFLFQIYLEQPHSITLFAIAFLMIFVGIGLWLLRRALINLVNSSQFQLNTDFFSLRHRPLRAGRKIHIPIQDIEYWDFVEEKVVNNTKNGTSISYIYPISVQLRNGERQQLFDASLLSISQEESEYLVQVFNSALQQVRGNEQEF
;
A
#
# COMPACT_ATOMS: atom_id res chain seq x y z
N MET A 1 19.91 -6.34 9.65
CA MET A 1 20.70 -7.32 8.86
C MET A 1 21.94 -7.76 9.66
N ASN A 2 22.44 -9.00 9.50
CA ASN A 2 23.68 -9.49 10.12
C ASN A 2 24.61 -10.07 9.04
N ILE A 3 25.85 -9.57 8.97
CA ILE A 3 26.87 -9.96 7.98
C ILE A 3 28.01 -10.68 8.71
N GLN A 4 28.35 -11.87 8.27
CA GLN A 4 29.45 -12.67 8.81
C GLN A 4 30.41 -13.06 7.69
N LYS A 5 31.70 -12.79 7.85
CA LYS A 5 32.74 -13.27 6.92
C LYS A 5 32.99 -14.75 7.19
N THR A 6 33.05 -15.54 6.12
CA THR A 6 33.35 -16.98 6.11
C THR A 6 34.61 -17.23 5.29
N ASN A 7 35.11 -18.47 5.28
CA ASN A 7 36.27 -18.84 4.46
C ASN A 7 35.99 -18.72 2.95
N GLU A 8 34.73 -18.87 2.54
CA GLU A 8 34.30 -18.94 1.14
C GLU A 8 33.68 -17.62 0.64
N GLY A 9 33.56 -16.61 1.49
CA GLY A 9 32.93 -15.32 1.18
C GLY A 9 32.12 -14.76 2.35
N TYR A 10 30.89 -14.31 2.12
CA TYR A 10 30.05 -13.65 3.12
C TYR A 10 28.72 -14.38 3.35
N LEU A 11 28.36 -14.59 4.62
CA LEU A 11 27.04 -15.05 5.04
C LEU A 11 26.25 -13.87 5.59
N ILE A 12 25.22 -13.47 4.87
CA ILE A 12 24.32 -12.39 5.23
C ILE A 12 22.99 -13.00 5.66
N SER A 13 22.48 -12.60 6.81
CA SER A 13 21.22 -13.11 7.33
C SER A 13 20.28 -11.98 7.75
N ASN A 14 19.02 -12.10 7.35
CA ASN A 14 17.96 -11.16 7.75
C ASN A 14 16.75 -11.94 8.30
N PRO A 15 16.34 -11.71 9.57
CA PRO A 15 15.13 -12.32 10.10
C PRO A 15 13.88 -11.77 9.42
N TRP A 16 12.84 -12.61 9.30
CA TRP A 16 11.53 -12.17 8.84
C TRP A 16 10.80 -11.34 9.92
N SER A 17 9.69 -10.71 9.54
CA SER A 17 8.91 -9.84 10.44
C SER A 17 8.24 -10.63 11.56
N ARG A 18 8.87 -10.67 12.74
CA ARG A 18 8.32 -11.31 13.94
C ARG A 18 6.98 -10.74 14.37
N PHE A 19 6.77 -9.43 14.21
CA PHE A 19 5.52 -8.79 14.63
C PHE A 19 4.33 -9.24 13.78
N SER A 20 4.51 -9.22 12.45
CA SER A 20 3.51 -9.77 11.53
C SER A 20 3.25 -11.25 11.83
N GLY A 21 4.32 -12.01 12.11
CA GLY A 21 4.21 -13.40 12.53
C GLY A 21 3.40 -13.61 13.81
N ILE A 22 3.63 -12.84 14.87
CA ILE A 22 2.87 -12.93 16.14
C ILE A 22 1.40 -12.57 15.92
N GLY A 23 1.12 -11.49 15.17
CA GLY A 23 -0.25 -11.10 14.84
C GLY A 23 -1.00 -12.18 14.06
N LEU A 24 -0.36 -12.73 13.03
CA LEU A 24 -0.90 -13.86 12.24
C LEU A 24 -1.06 -15.13 13.09
N LEU A 25 -0.18 -15.38 14.06
CA LEU A 25 -0.27 -16.53 14.94
C LEU A 25 -1.52 -16.45 15.81
N ILE A 26 -1.75 -15.32 16.49
CA ILE A 26 -2.93 -15.11 17.33
C ILE A 26 -4.20 -15.22 16.48
N PHE A 27 -4.22 -14.56 15.31
CA PHE A 27 -5.34 -14.62 14.39
C PHE A 27 -5.60 -16.05 13.91
N GLY A 28 -4.56 -16.77 13.47
CA GLY A 28 -4.65 -18.15 13.02
C GLY A 28 -5.15 -19.11 14.11
N LEU A 29 -4.75 -18.90 15.37
CA LEU A 29 -5.23 -19.68 16.51
C LEU A 29 -6.71 -19.45 16.77
N ILE A 30 -7.16 -18.17 16.80
CA ILE A 30 -8.58 -17.82 16.96
C ILE A 30 -9.39 -18.42 15.80
N TRP A 31 -8.93 -18.23 14.57
CA TRP A 31 -9.58 -18.73 13.35
C TRP A 31 -9.74 -20.25 13.34
N THR A 32 -8.67 -20.97 13.63
CA THR A 32 -8.66 -22.43 13.63
C THR A 32 -9.54 -22.96 14.77
N SER A 33 -9.48 -22.34 15.95
CA SER A 33 -10.31 -22.73 17.11
C SER A 33 -11.79 -22.52 16.83
N PHE A 34 -12.15 -21.37 16.26
CA PHE A 34 -13.51 -21.05 15.85
C PHE A 34 -14.03 -22.06 14.82
N SER A 35 -13.24 -22.34 13.78
CA SER A 35 -13.62 -23.32 12.75
C SER A 35 -13.74 -24.75 13.29
N SER A 36 -12.84 -25.15 14.20
CA SER A 36 -12.89 -26.47 14.86
C SER A 36 -14.09 -26.61 15.78
N PHE A 37 -14.47 -25.54 16.48
CA PHE A 37 -15.67 -25.53 17.31
C PHE A 37 -16.93 -25.82 16.47
N PHE A 38 -17.05 -25.24 15.28
CA PHE A 38 -18.18 -25.55 14.39
C PHE A 38 -18.16 -26.98 13.89
N LEU A 39 -17.00 -27.47 13.47
CA LEU A 39 -16.89 -28.87 13.04
C LEU A 39 -17.30 -29.83 14.15
N TYR A 40 -16.90 -29.55 15.40
CA TYR A 40 -17.31 -30.30 16.58
C TYR A 40 -18.83 -30.25 16.82
N MET A 41 -19.41 -29.04 16.80
CA MET A 41 -20.86 -28.84 16.96
C MET A 41 -21.66 -29.59 15.91
N THR A 42 -21.26 -29.49 14.63
CA THR A 42 -21.87 -30.24 13.53
C THR A 42 -21.81 -31.74 13.81
N ASN A 43 -20.64 -32.29 14.13
CA ASN A 43 -20.49 -33.73 14.38
C ASN A 43 -21.36 -34.22 15.56
N SER A 44 -21.55 -33.38 16.59
CA SER A 44 -22.37 -33.72 17.75
C SER A 44 -23.86 -33.88 17.45
N GLN A 45 -24.35 -33.16 16.42
CA GLN A 45 -25.76 -33.13 16.00
C GLN A 45 -26.11 -34.28 15.04
N LEU A 46 -25.11 -34.90 14.39
CA LEU A 46 -25.30 -35.89 13.31
C LEU A 46 -25.64 -37.33 13.78
N LYS A 47 -26.15 -37.52 14.99
CA LYS A 47 -26.32 -38.86 15.59
C LYS A 47 -27.48 -39.72 15.04
N GLY A 48 -28.20 -39.28 14.01
CA GLY A 48 -29.49 -39.90 13.64
C GLY A 48 -29.66 -40.39 12.20
N ASN A 49 -29.22 -39.63 11.20
CA ASN A 49 -29.27 -39.98 9.77
C ASN A 49 -28.42 -38.96 8.99
N PHE A 50 -27.49 -39.42 8.15
CA PHE A 50 -26.62 -38.56 7.36
C PHE A 50 -27.32 -38.09 6.09
N SER A 51 -27.62 -36.80 6.00
CA SER A 51 -28.13 -36.11 4.80
C SER A 51 -26.96 -35.59 3.95
N PRO A 52 -27.09 -35.50 2.61
CA PRO A 52 -26.11 -34.81 1.77
C PRO A 52 -25.80 -33.36 2.21
N LEU A 53 -26.74 -32.69 2.87
CA LEU A 53 -26.52 -31.35 3.43
C LEU A 53 -25.51 -31.36 4.58
N ASP A 54 -25.45 -32.43 5.36
CA ASP A 54 -24.52 -32.58 6.49
C ASP A 54 -23.06 -32.59 6.03
N LEU A 55 -22.82 -33.07 4.80
CA LEU A 55 -21.52 -33.08 4.17
C LEU A 55 -21.00 -31.64 3.95
N LEU A 56 -21.87 -30.69 3.58
CA LEU A 56 -21.48 -29.27 3.47
C LEU A 56 -21.06 -28.69 4.82
N PHE A 57 -21.78 -29.03 5.90
CA PHE A 57 -21.46 -28.60 7.26
C PHE A 57 -20.16 -29.21 7.80
N ILE A 58 -19.63 -30.25 7.16
CA ILE A 58 -18.30 -30.82 7.46
C ILE A 58 -17.23 -30.18 6.57
N ILE A 59 -17.46 -30.15 5.25
CA ILE A 59 -16.48 -29.65 4.29
C ILE A 59 -16.17 -28.17 4.50
N VAL A 60 -17.18 -27.33 4.70
CA VAL A 60 -16.98 -25.89 4.80
C VAL A 60 -16.09 -25.55 6.01
N PRO A 61 -16.42 -25.95 7.26
CA PRO A 61 -15.50 -25.77 8.38
C PRO A 61 -14.14 -26.44 8.19
N GLY A 62 -14.09 -27.62 7.56
CA GLY A 62 -12.85 -28.31 7.23
C GLY A 62 -11.92 -27.48 6.34
N PHE A 63 -12.45 -26.84 5.29
CA PHE A 63 -11.70 -25.92 4.44
C PHE A 63 -11.20 -24.70 5.22
N PHE A 64 -12.02 -24.15 6.12
CA PHE A 64 -11.61 -23.05 6.99
C PHE A 64 -10.50 -23.43 7.98
N ILE A 65 -10.52 -24.66 8.50
CA ILE A 65 -9.43 -25.21 9.32
C ILE A 65 -8.15 -25.30 8.49
N LEU A 66 -8.21 -25.77 7.24
CA LEU A 66 -7.03 -25.82 6.35
C LEU A 66 -6.43 -24.42 6.11
N ILE A 67 -7.28 -23.40 5.89
CA ILE A 67 -6.83 -22.00 5.82
C ILE A 67 -6.14 -21.60 7.14
N GLY A 68 -6.74 -21.94 8.28
CA GLY A 68 -6.19 -21.68 9.61
C GLY A 68 -4.80 -22.31 9.80
N ILE A 69 -4.62 -23.56 9.40
CA ILE A 69 -3.33 -24.27 9.43
C ILE A 69 -2.31 -23.55 8.52
N GLY A 70 -2.71 -23.12 7.32
CA GLY A 70 -1.85 -22.34 6.44
C GLY A 70 -1.41 -21.01 7.05
N LEU A 71 -2.32 -20.32 7.75
CA LEU A 71 -2.01 -19.08 8.48
C LEU A 71 -1.03 -19.33 9.63
N LEU A 72 -1.24 -20.40 10.40
CA LEU A 72 -0.33 -20.81 11.48
C LEU A 72 1.06 -21.17 10.95
N TYR A 73 1.13 -21.93 9.85
CA TYR A 73 2.38 -22.25 9.18
C TYR A 73 3.14 -20.99 8.74
N THR A 74 2.42 -20.06 8.10
CA THR A 74 2.96 -18.77 7.65
C THR A 74 3.42 -17.91 8.83
N ALA A 75 2.65 -17.89 9.92
CA ALA A 75 2.98 -17.18 11.14
C ALA A 75 4.28 -17.71 11.77
N LEU A 76 4.40 -19.03 11.90
CA LEU A 76 5.62 -19.67 12.40
C LEU A 76 6.81 -19.39 11.47
N GLY A 77 6.60 -19.43 10.16
CA GLY A 77 7.59 -18.99 9.17
C GLY A 77 8.07 -17.56 9.45
N ASN A 78 7.16 -16.60 9.57
CA ASN A 78 7.50 -15.20 9.87
C ASN A 78 8.25 -15.00 11.20
N ILE A 79 7.99 -15.84 12.21
CA ILE A 79 8.65 -15.73 13.53
C ILE A 79 10.04 -16.36 13.50
N LEU A 80 10.16 -17.54 12.90
CA LEU A 80 11.34 -18.40 13.02
C LEU A 80 12.29 -18.25 11.83
N ASN A 81 11.78 -17.97 10.64
CA ASN A 81 12.60 -17.94 9.44
C ASN A 81 13.49 -16.72 9.35
N LYS A 82 14.63 -16.96 8.69
CA LYS A 82 15.58 -15.97 8.25
C LYS A 82 15.88 -16.24 6.78
N THR A 83 16.03 -15.18 6.03
CA THR A 83 16.64 -15.22 4.71
C THR A 83 18.15 -15.24 4.91
N LYS A 84 18.84 -16.21 4.32
CA LYS A 84 20.29 -16.33 4.30
C LYS A 84 20.79 -16.17 2.87
N LEU A 85 21.71 -15.24 2.67
CA LEU A 85 22.46 -15.06 1.44
C LEU A 85 23.88 -15.55 1.70
N LEU A 86 24.31 -16.56 0.98
CA LEU A 86 25.70 -16.99 0.94
C LEU A 86 26.31 -16.44 -0.35
N LEU A 87 27.15 -15.43 -0.20
CA LEU A 87 27.91 -14.81 -1.27
C LEU A 87 29.27 -15.49 -1.36
N SER A 88 29.51 -16.21 -2.44
CA SER A 88 30.75 -16.94 -2.75
C SER A 88 31.36 -16.40 -4.04
N GLU A 89 32.62 -16.77 -4.34
CA GLU A 89 33.37 -16.21 -5.49
C GLU A 89 32.61 -16.32 -6.82
N ASP A 90 31.89 -17.43 -7.03
CA ASP A 90 31.19 -17.73 -8.29
C ASP A 90 29.67 -17.60 -8.23
N GLU A 91 29.07 -17.63 -7.03
CA GLU A 91 27.60 -17.66 -6.88
C GLU A 91 27.08 -16.95 -5.64
N LEU A 92 25.85 -16.47 -5.75
CA LEU A 92 25.04 -15.98 -4.64
C LEU A 92 23.89 -16.98 -4.41
N LEU A 93 23.93 -17.68 -3.28
CA LEU A 93 22.92 -18.63 -2.87
C LEU A 93 21.97 -18.02 -1.85
N ILE A 94 20.69 -17.95 -2.20
CA ILE A 94 19.61 -17.43 -1.36
C ILE A 94 18.80 -18.61 -0.83
N SER A 95 18.67 -18.70 0.49
CA SER A 95 17.91 -19.75 1.15
C SER A 95 17.10 -19.21 2.33
N ASN A 96 15.96 -19.84 2.60
CA ASN A 96 15.09 -19.50 3.73
C ASN A 96 15.01 -20.68 4.69
N GLY A 97 15.05 -20.42 6.00
CA GLY A 97 14.89 -21.46 7.01
C GLY A 97 14.85 -20.89 8.43
N PRO A 98 14.52 -21.70 9.46
CA PRO A 98 14.58 -23.17 9.46
C PRO A 98 13.33 -23.89 8.95
N ILE A 99 12.16 -23.25 8.93
CA ILE A 99 10.93 -23.86 8.39
C ILE A 99 11.02 -23.90 6.86
N PRO A 100 10.73 -25.05 6.22
CA PRO A 100 10.94 -25.24 4.78
C PRO A 100 10.02 -24.33 3.95
N PHE A 101 10.52 -23.18 3.53
CA PHE A 101 9.87 -22.39 2.49
C PHE A 101 10.46 -22.77 1.14
N PHE A 102 9.60 -23.15 0.20
CA PHE A 102 9.98 -23.51 -1.16
C PHE A 102 10.51 -22.27 -1.87
N ASN A 103 11.83 -22.03 -1.80
CA ASN A 103 12.61 -21.17 -2.69
C ASN A 103 14.08 -21.15 -2.25
N LYS A 104 14.89 -22.03 -2.84
CA LYS A 104 16.34 -21.81 -2.90
C LYS A 104 16.63 -21.20 -4.26
N LYS A 105 17.26 -20.04 -4.30
CA LYS A 105 17.63 -19.36 -5.54
C LYS A 105 19.14 -19.29 -5.60
N ARG A 106 19.72 -19.72 -6.72
CA ARG A 106 21.15 -19.61 -7.01
C ARG A 106 21.31 -18.63 -8.16
N ILE A 107 22.18 -17.65 -8.00
CA ILE A 107 22.50 -16.64 -9.01
C ILE A 107 24.00 -16.74 -9.26
N TRP A 108 24.40 -17.03 -10.47
CA TRP A 108 25.82 -17.11 -10.82
C TRP A 108 26.38 -15.71 -11.06
N LYS A 109 27.62 -15.46 -10.63
CA LYS A 109 28.30 -14.16 -10.81
C LYS A 109 28.29 -13.72 -12.28
N ASN A 110 28.56 -14.64 -13.20
CA ASN A 110 28.56 -14.34 -14.63
C ASN A 110 27.18 -13.90 -15.15
N GLN A 111 26.08 -14.26 -14.49
CA GLN A 111 24.74 -13.84 -14.88
C GLN A 111 24.40 -12.42 -14.43
N VAL A 112 25.21 -11.83 -13.55
CA VAL A 112 24.95 -10.52 -12.94
C VAL A 112 25.83 -9.49 -13.61
N GLN A 113 25.20 -8.55 -14.32
CA GLN A 113 25.90 -7.42 -14.90
C GLN A 113 26.10 -6.31 -13.84
N GLN A 114 25.06 -6.02 -13.06
CA GLN A 114 25.06 -4.99 -12.03
C GLN A 114 23.98 -5.28 -10.99
N ILE A 115 24.21 -4.86 -9.74
CA ILE A 115 23.22 -4.87 -8.67
C ILE A 115 22.77 -3.43 -8.43
N PHE A 116 21.48 -3.23 -8.17
CA PHE A 116 20.93 -1.89 -7.97
C PHE A 116 19.69 -1.93 -7.09
N ILE A 117 19.30 -0.77 -6.56
CA ILE A 117 18.17 -0.65 -5.66
C ILE A 117 16.99 0.01 -6.36
N ILE A 118 15.85 -0.67 -6.32
CA ILE A 118 14.58 -0.15 -6.85
C ILE A 118 13.70 0.30 -5.69
N ASP A 119 13.09 1.47 -5.82
CA ASP A 119 12.05 1.90 -4.90
C ASP A 119 10.84 0.96 -4.98
N SER A 120 10.41 0.43 -3.84
CA SER A 120 9.23 -0.42 -3.80
C SER A 120 7.93 0.38 -3.90
N ALA A 121 7.97 1.73 -3.96
CA ALA A 121 6.87 2.69 -3.94
C ALA A 121 5.63 2.40 -4.80
N LYS A 122 5.68 1.47 -5.77
CA LYS A 122 4.48 0.91 -6.42
C LYS A 122 3.64 0.01 -5.49
N GLN A 123 4.16 -0.38 -4.34
CA GLN A 123 3.49 -1.07 -3.24
C GLN A 123 3.78 -0.28 -1.96
N ASN A 124 2.75 0.00 -1.15
CA ASN A 124 2.79 0.86 0.05
C ASN A 124 3.72 0.39 1.21
N SER A 125 4.80 -0.32 0.93
CA SER A 125 5.80 -0.82 1.87
C SER A 125 7.04 0.07 1.89
N LYS A 126 7.51 0.44 3.09
CA LYS A 126 8.67 1.31 3.36
C LYS A 126 10.03 0.66 3.07
N GLY A 127 10.03 -0.47 2.40
CA GLY A 127 11.25 -1.20 2.07
C GLY A 127 11.71 -0.83 0.67
N VAL A 128 12.99 -1.03 0.41
CA VAL A 128 13.50 -1.08 -0.97
C VAL A 128 13.76 -2.52 -1.35
N LEU A 129 13.77 -2.79 -2.66
CA LEU A 129 14.01 -4.13 -3.18
C LEU A 129 15.31 -4.11 -3.99
N PRO A 130 16.38 -4.81 -3.53
CA PRO A 130 17.55 -4.99 -4.35
C PRO A 130 17.20 -5.87 -5.56
N ALA A 131 17.67 -5.44 -6.71
CA ALA A 131 17.54 -6.10 -7.99
C ALA A 131 18.91 -6.23 -8.65
N TYR A 132 18.97 -7.03 -9.70
CA TYR A 132 20.13 -7.10 -10.57
C TYR A 132 19.70 -7.08 -12.02
N LEU A 133 20.61 -6.60 -12.86
CA LEU A 133 20.50 -6.68 -14.30
C LEU A 133 21.20 -7.97 -14.73
N ASN A 134 20.50 -8.82 -15.47
CA ASN A 134 21.15 -10.00 -16.04
C ASN A 134 21.93 -9.64 -17.32
N GLN A 135 22.71 -10.59 -17.87
CA GLN A 135 23.45 -10.38 -19.13
C GLN A 135 22.56 -10.00 -20.33
N ASP A 136 21.28 -10.37 -20.31
CA ASP A 136 20.31 -10.02 -21.35
C ASP A 136 19.70 -8.61 -21.18
N GLY A 137 20.14 -7.85 -20.17
CA GLY A 137 19.58 -6.54 -19.82
C GLY A 137 18.20 -6.62 -19.15
N GLN A 138 17.77 -7.80 -18.69
CA GLN A 138 16.52 -8.00 -17.97
C GLN A 138 16.70 -7.77 -16.46
N ARG A 139 15.75 -7.05 -15.87
CA ARG A 139 15.72 -6.77 -14.43
C ARG A 139 15.16 -7.97 -13.66
N GLN A 140 15.86 -8.42 -12.62
CA GLN A 140 15.41 -9.50 -11.75
C GLN A 140 15.59 -9.10 -10.28
N TYR A 141 14.59 -9.35 -9.43
CA TYR A 141 14.74 -9.10 -8.00
C TYR A 141 15.67 -10.13 -7.36
N LEU A 142 16.53 -9.66 -6.45
CA LEU A 142 17.50 -10.51 -5.77
C LEU A 142 16.77 -11.63 -5.01
N PHE A 143 15.84 -11.24 -4.13
CA PHE A 143 15.05 -12.16 -3.29
C PHE A 143 13.90 -12.87 -4.02
N GLY A 144 13.79 -12.74 -5.35
CA GLY A 144 12.76 -13.36 -6.19
C GLY A 144 11.48 -12.53 -6.34
N GLN A 145 10.74 -12.76 -7.44
CA GLN A 145 9.40 -12.18 -7.70
C GLN A 145 8.26 -12.95 -7.04
N THR A 146 8.54 -14.02 -6.29
CA THR A 146 7.55 -15.08 -6.07
C THR A 146 6.24 -14.54 -5.54
N PHE A 147 5.22 -14.68 -6.41
CA PHE A 147 3.80 -14.54 -6.14
C PHE A 147 3.49 -14.62 -4.63
N SER A 148 3.05 -13.51 -4.08
CA SER A 148 2.21 -13.50 -2.87
C SER A 148 2.82 -14.13 -1.62
N LEU A 149 4.15 -14.17 -1.46
CA LEU A 149 4.71 -14.37 -0.13
C LEU A 149 4.38 -13.14 0.72
N PRO A 150 3.82 -13.29 1.93
CA PRO A 150 3.27 -12.19 2.72
C PRO A 150 4.32 -11.20 3.25
N ASN A 151 5.62 -11.45 3.02
CA ASN A 151 6.70 -10.49 3.26
C ASN A 151 7.89 -10.83 2.34
N PRO A 152 8.09 -10.14 1.20
CA PRO A 152 9.42 -10.08 0.63
C PRO A 152 10.37 -9.50 1.69
N CYS A 153 11.63 -9.91 1.67
CA CYS A 153 12.65 -9.40 2.58
C CYS A 153 12.89 -7.92 2.27
N PHE A 154 12.05 -7.05 2.83
CA PHE A 154 12.20 -5.61 2.75
C PHE A 154 13.43 -5.21 3.55
N LEU A 155 14.39 -4.59 2.87
CA LEU A 155 15.55 -3.98 3.49
C LEU A 155 15.27 -2.49 3.68
N THR A 156 15.85 -1.90 4.71
CA THR A 156 15.98 -0.44 4.74
C THR A 156 16.86 0.01 3.57
N LEU A 157 16.73 1.27 3.15
CA LEU A 157 17.58 1.82 2.09
C LEU A 157 19.08 1.66 2.40
N GLU A 158 19.47 1.89 3.65
CA GLU A 158 20.84 1.71 4.12
C GLU A 158 21.28 0.24 4.07
N GLU A 159 20.46 -0.69 4.57
CA GLU A 159 20.76 -2.12 4.50
C GLU A 159 20.89 -2.62 3.06
N ALA A 160 20.04 -2.11 2.16
CA ALA A 160 20.11 -2.47 0.74
C ALA A 160 21.37 -1.92 0.06
N ARG A 161 21.79 -0.69 0.38
CA ARG A 161 23.05 -0.10 -0.13
C ARG A 161 24.26 -0.86 0.37
N THR A 162 24.32 -1.15 1.67
CA THR A 162 25.40 -1.97 2.23
C THR A 162 25.45 -3.36 1.57
N LEU A 163 24.28 -3.94 1.25
CA LEU A 163 24.22 -5.22 0.56
C LEU A 163 24.70 -5.11 -0.89
N GLU A 164 24.28 -4.08 -1.62
CA GLU A 164 24.73 -3.77 -2.98
C GLU A 164 26.25 -3.60 -3.04
N GLU A 165 26.78 -2.63 -2.28
CA GLU A 165 28.22 -2.33 -2.20
C GLU A 165 29.03 -3.57 -1.85
N LEU A 166 28.58 -4.36 -0.85
CA LEU A 166 29.28 -5.57 -0.45
C LEU A 166 29.38 -6.61 -1.58
N ILE A 167 28.30 -6.80 -2.34
CA ILE A 167 28.31 -7.78 -3.44
C ILE A 167 29.15 -7.25 -4.61
N GLU A 168 29.01 -5.97 -4.94
CA GLU A 168 29.77 -5.34 -6.03
C GLU A 168 31.28 -5.36 -5.76
N ASP A 169 31.69 -4.97 -4.55
CA ASP A 169 33.08 -5.00 -4.12
C ASP A 169 33.65 -6.43 -4.13
N PHE A 170 32.88 -7.40 -3.62
CA PHE A 170 33.33 -8.78 -3.53
C PHE A 170 33.45 -9.45 -4.91
N TRP A 171 32.56 -9.14 -5.83
CA TRP A 171 32.60 -9.69 -7.19
C TRP A 171 33.40 -8.84 -8.18
N GLY A 172 33.84 -7.64 -7.81
CA GLY A 172 34.52 -6.71 -8.71
C GLY A 172 33.60 -6.22 -9.83
N ILE A 173 32.32 -6.02 -9.51
CA ILE A 173 31.35 -5.43 -10.44
C ILE A 173 31.55 -3.92 -10.41
N GLN A 174 31.64 -3.29 -11.58
CA GLN A 174 31.72 -1.83 -11.68
C GLN A 174 30.32 -1.24 -11.63
N ASP A 175 30.12 -0.31 -10.70
CA ASP A 175 28.88 0.45 -10.59
C ASP A 175 28.64 1.34 -11.81
N ALA A 176 27.40 1.38 -12.29
CA ALA A 176 26.99 2.22 -13.41
C ALA A 176 25.57 2.77 -13.20
N PRO A 177 25.26 4.02 -13.58
CA PRO A 177 23.94 4.57 -13.32
C PRO A 177 22.85 3.80 -14.10
N ILE A 178 21.90 3.18 -13.37
CA ILE A 178 20.74 2.52 -13.97
C ILE A 178 19.53 3.46 -13.94
N LYS A 179 18.81 3.52 -15.07
CA LYS A 179 17.53 4.25 -15.14
C LYS A 179 16.55 3.68 -14.09
N ASP A 180 15.96 4.55 -13.28
CA ASP A 180 15.03 4.23 -12.17
C ASP A 180 15.68 3.68 -10.88
N GLU A 181 17.01 3.70 -10.78
CA GLU A 181 17.72 3.40 -9.55
C GLU A 181 17.53 4.54 -8.51
N LEU A 182 17.40 4.17 -7.23
CA LEU A 182 17.40 5.17 -6.17
C LEU A 182 18.80 5.83 -6.08
N PRO A 183 18.90 7.17 -6.08
CA PRO A 183 20.20 7.84 -6.08
C PRO A 183 21.04 7.43 -4.86
N LYS A 184 22.25 6.87 -5.08
CA LYS A 184 23.16 6.36 -4.01
C LYS A 184 23.53 7.43 -2.99
N TYR A 185 23.75 8.64 -3.48
CA TYR A 185 23.88 9.81 -2.65
C TYR A 185 22.60 10.61 -2.83
N SER A 186 21.85 10.80 -1.74
CA SER A 186 21.09 12.04 -1.63
C SER A 186 22.16 13.12 -1.66
N THR A 187 22.51 13.57 -2.85
CA THR A 187 23.04 14.90 -3.00
C THR A 187 21.97 15.70 -2.27
N ARG A 188 22.27 16.12 -1.04
CA ARG A 188 21.60 17.24 -0.41
C ARG A 188 21.97 18.39 -1.33
N LYS A 189 21.39 18.40 -2.53
CA LYS A 189 21.14 19.60 -3.27
C LYS A 189 20.37 20.37 -2.23
N GLU A 190 21.08 21.31 -1.60
CA GLU A 190 20.52 22.61 -1.31
C GLU A 190 19.44 22.79 -2.34
N LEU A 191 18.18 22.67 -1.88
CA LEU A 191 17.02 22.91 -2.71
C LEU A 191 17.43 24.18 -3.47
N PRO A 192 17.65 24.13 -4.80
CA PRO A 192 18.01 25.36 -5.50
C PRO A 192 16.95 26.35 -5.05
N ASN A 193 17.33 27.59 -4.73
CA ASN A 193 16.45 28.68 -4.31
C ASN A 193 15.45 28.99 -5.45
N PHE A 194 14.59 28.02 -5.76
CA PHE A 194 13.59 28.01 -6.82
C PHE A 194 12.41 28.90 -6.42
N LEU A 195 12.37 29.29 -5.14
CA LEU A 195 11.47 30.33 -4.64
C LEU A 195 12.07 31.74 -4.79
N GLU A 196 13.38 31.90 -5.02
CA GLU A 196 14.01 33.22 -5.17
C GLU A 196 14.15 33.64 -6.65
N GLU A 197 14.25 32.68 -7.58
CA GLU A 197 14.21 32.97 -9.03
C GLU A 197 12.79 33.14 -9.61
N ALA A 198 11.75 32.79 -8.85
CA ALA A 198 10.35 32.96 -9.27
C ALA A 198 9.87 34.43 -9.23
N GLU A 199 10.60 35.34 -8.60
CA GLU A 199 10.21 36.76 -8.52
C GLU A 199 10.77 37.61 -9.66
N THR A 200 11.76 37.14 -10.43
CA THR A 200 12.43 37.98 -11.45
C THR A 200 11.97 37.75 -12.90
N GLN A 201 11.00 36.87 -13.16
CA GLN A 201 10.42 36.65 -14.50
C GLN A 201 8.94 37.04 -14.59
N ARG A 202 8.59 38.23 -14.07
CA ARG A 202 7.21 38.74 -14.08
C ARG A 202 6.82 39.64 -15.25
N GLU A 203 7.66 39.80 -16.26
CA GLU A 203 7.32 40.64 -17.43
C GLU A 203 7.31 39.82 -18.73
N ASN A 204 6.10 39.71 -19.30
CA ASN A 204 5.71 39.27 -20.65
C ASN A 204 5.03 37.88 -20.74
N SER A 205 3.72 37.86 -20.44
CA SER A 205 2.74 36.83 -20.85
C SER A 205 2.51 36.90 -22.37
N PRO A 206 2.64 35.77 -23.09
CA PRO A 206 1.50 34.89 -23.38
C PRO A 206 1.79 33.37 -23.17
N GLN A 207 2.87 33.01 -22.47
CA GLN A 207 3.31 31.60 -22.33
C GLN A 207 2.46 30.76 -21.34
N SER A 208 1.73 31.39 -20.41
CA SER A 208 1.00 30.72 -19.31
C SER A 208 0.02 29.63 -19.77
N PHE A 209 -0.78 29.87 -20.81
CA PHE A 209 -1.76 28.89 -21.28
C PHE A 209 -1.10 27.72 -22.03
N SER A 210 -0.04 27.99 -22.80
CA SER A 210 0.74 26.96 -23.49
C SER A 210 1.40 26.01 -22.49
N ASP A 211 1.93 26.53 -21.38
CA ASP A 211 2.59 25.71 -20.36
C ASP A 211 1.59 24.89 -19.55
N LEU A 212 0.41 25.45 -19.26
CA LEU A 212 -0.70 24.67 -18.71
C LEU A 212 -1.08 23.50 -19.64
N GLN A 213 -1.18 23.74 -20.95
CA GLN A 213 -1.46 22.67 -21.91
C GLN A 213 -0.37 21.59 -21.96
N LYS A 214 0.91 21.97 -21.81
CA LYS A 214 2.01 20.99 -21.73
C LYS A 214 1.90 20.15 -20.47
N LEU A 215 1.62 20.76 -19.32
CA LEU A 215 1.41 20.04 -18.07
C LEU A 215 0.23 19.07 -18.18
N LEU A 216 -0.90 19.53 -18.75
CA LEU A 216 -2.07 18.67 -18.95
C LEU A 216 -1.79 17.45 -19.85
N LYS A 217 -0.84 17.55 -20.79
CA LYS A 217 -0.39 16.40 -21.61
C LYS A 217 0.49 15.43 -20.83
N ALA A 218 1.24 15.89 -19.84
CA ALA A 218 2.10 15.06 -18.98
C ALA A 218 1.36 14.41 -17.80
N ARG A 219 0.02 14.33 -17.84
CA ARG A 219 -0.81 13.89 -16.72
C ARG A 219 -0.56 12.43 -16.31
N PRO A 220 -0.56 12.11 -15.01
CA PRO A 220 -0.64 10.74 -14.53
C PRO A 220 -1.93 10.05 -15.00
N ASN A 221 -1.84 8.75 -15.33
CA ASN A 221 -2.98 7.97 -15.86
C ASN A 221 -4.21 7.90 -14.93
N SER A 222 -4.04 8.19 -13.65
CA SER A 222 -5.09 8.13 -12.64
C SER A 222 -5.89 9.44 -12.52
N ILE A 223 -5.43 10.52 -13.16
CA ILE A 223 -6.03 11.85 -13.14
C ILE A 223 -6.58 12.17 -14.52
N LEU A 224 -7.89 12.37 -14.59
CA LEU A 224 -8.56 12.92 -15.75
C LEU A 224 -8.67 14.43 -15.58
N THR A 225 -8.37 15.14 -16.66
CA THR A 225 -8.38 16.60 -16.70
C THR A 225 -9.33 17.06 -17.80
N ASP A 226 -10.16 18.05 -17.49
CA ASP A 226 -11.04 18.74 -18.42
C ASP A 226 -10.99 20.23 -18.13
N PHE A 227 -10.85 21.04 -19.18
CA PHE A 227 -10.79 22.50 -19.07
C PHE A 227 -11.97 23.05 -19.86
N ASN A 228 -12.93 23.63 -19.15
CA ASN A 228 -14.13 24.19 -19.76
C ASN A 228 -14.16 25.72 -19.55
N GLN A 229 -15.19 26.38 -20.08
CA GLN A 229 -15.39 27.82 -19.88
C GLN A 229 -15.62 28.18 -18.40
N ASP A 230 -16.06 27.22 -17.59
CA ASP A 230 -16.31 27.37 -16.15
C ASP A 230 -15.08 27.03 -15.28
N GLY A 231 -13.90 26.89 -15.91
CA GLY A 231 -12.62 26.67 -15.23
C GLY A 231 -12.03 25.26 -15.37
N LEU A 232 -11.22 24.88 -14.38
CA LEU A 232 -10.47 23.63 -14.38
C LEU A 232 -11.24 22.55 -13.60
N PHE A 233 -11.48 21.42 -14.26
CA PHE A 233 -12.09 20.24 -13.67
C PHE A 233 -11.12 19.05 -13.69
N LEU A 234 -10.79 18.51 -12.51
CA LEU A 234 -9.94 17.33 -12.36
C LEU A 234 -10.70 16.20 -11.68
N VAL A 235 -10.50 14.97 -12.14
CA VAL A 235 -11.07 13.77 -11.54
C VAL A 235 -9.96 12.77 -11.25
N LYS A 236 -9.75 12.44 -9.97
CA LYS A 236 -8.84 11.38 -9.51
C LYS A 236 -9.63 10.13 -9.17
N SER A 237 -9.35 9.01 -9.82
CA SER A 237 -9.92 7.72 -9.46
C SER A 237 -9.28 7.15 -8.18
N TRP A 238 -10.08 6.56 -7.29
CA TRP A 238 -9.61 5.88 -6.08
C TRP A 238 -9.26 4.41 -6.33
N TYR A 239 -9.43 3.96 -7.57
CA TYR A 239 -9.31 2.58 -7.97
C TYR A 239 -8.05 1.91 -7.42
N SER A 240 -8.27 0.85 -6.65
CA SER A 240 -7.22 -0.02 -6.15
C SER A 240 -7.59 -1.48 -6.42
N PRO A 241 -6.69 -2.30 -7.02
CA PRO A 241 -6.93 -3.72 -7.24
C PRO A 241 -7.29 -4.48 -5.94
N ILE A 242 -6.75 -4.03 -4.81
CA ILE A 242 -7.06 -4.56 -3.47
C ILE A 242 -8.55 -4.41 -3.14
N GLY A 243 -9.22 -3.40 -3.70
CA GLY A 243 -10.66 -3.18 -3.56
C GLY A 243 -11.49 -4.38 -4.00
N TYR A 244 -11.15 -5.06 -5.11
CA TYR A 244 -11.90 -6.25 -5.56
C TYR A 244 -11.73 -7.43 -4.61
N LEU A 245 -10.51 -7.64 -4.12
CA LEU A 245 -10.23 -8.69 -3.15
C LEU A 245 -11.00 -8.43 -1.85
N LEU A 246 -11.01 -7.19 -1.35
CA LEU A 246 -11.78 -6.80 -0.18
C LEU A 246 -13.29 -6.91 -0.40
N LEU A 247 -13.79 -6.62 -1.61
CA LEU A 247 -15.20 -6.75 -1.94
C LEU A 247 -15.63 -8.22 -1.91
N ALA A 248 -14.89 -9.09 -2.59
CA ALA A 248 -15.15 -10.54 -2.62
C ALA A 248 -15.05 -11.14 -1.21
N PHE A 249 -13.99 -10.79 -0.47
CA PHE A 249 -13.82 -11.22 0.92
C PHE A 249 -14.97 -10.73 1.81
N GLY A 250 -15.31 -9.44 1.72
CA GLY A 250 -16.40 -8.83 2.48
C GLY A 250 -17.73 -9.53 2.22
N LEU A 251 -18.08 -9.80 0.95
CA LEU A 251 -19.31 -10.51 0.57
C LEU A 251 -19.36 -11.93 1.13
N ILE A 252 -18.29 -12.71 0.96
CA ILE A 252 -18.20 -14.08 1.47
C ILE A 252 -18.30 -14.06 2.99
N TRP A 253 -17.54 -13.18 3.64
CA TRP A 253 -17.51 -13.03 5.09
C TRP A 253 -18.87 -12.66 5.67
N THR A 254 -19.53 -11.62 5.16
CA THR A 254 -20.87 -11.20 5.64
C THR A 254 -21.92 -12.26 5.36
N SER A 255 -21.83 -12.98 4.24
CA SER A 255 -22.77 -14.05 3.91
C SER A 255 -22.65 -15.22 4.88
N ILE A 256 -21.43 -15.67 5.16
CA ILE A 256 -21.17 -16.79 6.07
C ILE A 256 -21.57 -16.40 7.50
N THR A 257 -21.05 -15.28 8.00
CA THR A 257 -21.34 -14.82 9.37
C THR A 257 -22.81 -14.47 9.56
N GLY A 258 -23.45 -13.82 8.58
CA GLY A 258 -24.88 -13.49 8.62
C GLY A 258 -25.78 -14.72 8.60
N SER A 259 -25.51 -15.68 7.71
CA SER A 259 -26.26 -16.94 7.66
C SER A 259 -26.14 -17.72 8.97
N PHE A 260 -24.95 -17.72 9.57
CA PHE A 260 -24.71 -18.39 10.83
C PHE A 260 -25.40 -17.69 12.01
N SER A 261 -25.34 -16.36 12.07
CA SER A 261 -26.10 -15.56 13.05
C SER A 261 -27.59 -15.83 12.96
N PHE A 262 -28.14 -15.88 11.74
CA PHE A 262 -29.55 -16.17 11.51
C PHE A 262 -29.92 -17.58 11.98
N PHE A 263 -29.10 -18.58 11.67
CA PHE A 263 -29.30 -19.95 12.13
C PHE A 263 -29.30 -20.07 13.66
N LEU A 264 -28.31 -19.46 14.33
CA LEU A 264 -28.28 -19.45 15.81
C LEU A 264 -29.47 -18.71 16.40
N PHE A 265 -29.95 -17.66 15.73
CA PHE A 265 -31.17 -16.96 16.13
C PHE A 265 -32.40 -17.86 16.06
N GLN A 266 -32.53 -18.70 15.03
CA GLN A 266 -33.62 -19.69 14.97
C GLN A 266 -33.55 -20.68 16.14
N ILE A 267 -32.36 -21.23 16.44
CA ILE A 267 -32.17 -22.12 17.61
C ILE A 267 -32.56 -21.40 18.91
N TYR A 268 -32.18 -20.13 19.06
CA TYR A 268 -32.52 -19.35 20.25
C TYR A 268 -34.04 -19.15 20.41
N LEU A 269 -34.77 -18.96 19.31
CA LEU A 269 -36.23 -18.84 19.34
C LEU A 269 -36.92 -20.14 19.79
N GLU A 270 -36.39 -21.29 19.38
CA GLU A 270 -36.92 -22.59 19.79
C GLU A 270 -36.57 -22.94 21.24
N GLN A 271 -35.32 -22.69 21.64
CA GLN A 271 -34.79 -23.03 22.96
C GLN A 271 -33.90 -21.88 23.48
N PRO A 272 -34.47 -20.96 24.28
CA PRO A 272 -33.74 -19.78 24.72
C PRO A 272 -32.66 -20.14 25.74
N HIS A 273 -31.42 -20.22 25.26
CA HIS A 273 -30.24 -20.34 26.10
C HIS A 273 -29.43 -19.03 26.10
N SER A 274 -28.84 -18.68 27.24
CA SER A 274 -27.99 -17.47 27.36
C SER A 274 -26.75 -17.56 26.46
N ILE A 275 -26.20 -18.76 26.29
CA ILE A 275 -25.03 -19.03 25.45
C ILE A 275 -25.33 -18.75 23.97
N THR A 276 -26.52 -19.12 23.48
CA THR A 276 -26.94 -18.84 22.09
C THR A 276 -27.08 -17.34 21.84
N LEU A 277 -27.63 -16.58 22.80
CA LEU A 277 -27.72 -15.12 22.70
C LEU A 277 -26.34 -14.46 22.63
N PHE A 278 -25.40 -14.91 23.47
CA PHE A 278 -24.02 -14.44 23.45
C PHE A 278 -23.34 -14.73 22.10
N ALA A 279 -23.50 -15.94 21.57
CA ALA A 279 -22.94 -16.33 20.28
C ALA A 279 -23.50 -15.47 19.13
N ILE A 280 -24.80 -15.16 19.13
CA ILE A 280 -25.42 -14.25 18.15
C ILE A 280 -24.81 -12.85 18.27
N ALA A 281 -24.75 -12.29 19.49
CA ALA A 281 -24.20 -10.96 19.71
C ALA A 281 -22.73 -10.86 19.24
N PHE A 282 -21.93 -11.89 19.53
CA PHE A 282 -20.56 -12.00 19.08
C PHE A 282 -20.46 -12.04 17.54
N LEU A 283 -21.27 -12.86 16.86
CA LEU A 283 -21.27 -12.93 15.40
C LEU A 283 -21.75 -11.63 14.73
N MET A 284 -22.68 -10.90 15.36
CA MET A 284 -23.12 -9.61 14.85
C MET A 284 -21.98 -8.57 14.79
N ILE A 285 -20.99 -8.66 15.67
CA ILE A 285 -19.76 -7.85 15.57
C ILE A 285 -19.03 -8.16 14.26
N PHE A 286 -18.88 -9.43 13.90
CA PHE A 286 -18.22 -9.83 12.66
C PHE A 286 -19.02 -9.48 11.40
N VAL A 287 -20.36 -9.54 11.46
CA VAL A 287 -21.22 -9.02 10.41
C VAL A 287 -20.97 -7.52 10.23
N GLY A 288 -20.90 -6.76 11.33
CA GLY A 288 -20.57 -5.33 11.31
C GLY A 288 -19.19 -5.05 10.68
N ILE A 289 -18.16 -5.80 11.05
CA ILE A 289 -16.82 -5.71 10.45
C ILE A 289 -16.88 -6.02 8.94
N GLY A 290 -17.61 -7.07 8.54
CA GLY A 290 -17.78 -7.43 7.14
C GLY A 290 -18.46 -6.35 6.32
N LEU A 291 -19.55 -5.76 6.84
CA LEU A 291 -20.26 -4.66 6.19
C LEU A 291 -19.37 -3.41 6.09
N TRP A 292 -18.57 -3.12 7.11
CA TRP A 292 -17.59 -2.03 7.09
C TRP A 292 -16.52 -2.26 6.01
N LEU A 293 -15.97 -3.47 5.91
CA LEU A 293 -15.01 -3.85 4.86
C LEU A 293 -15.63 -3.74 3.46
N LEU A 294 -16.87 -4.20 3.30
CA LEU A 294 -17.60 -4.12 2.03
C LEU A 294 -17.84 -2.66 1.62
N ARG A 295 -18.26 -1.80 2.56
CA ARG A 295 -18.38 -0.36 2.33
C ARG A 295 -17.03 0.24 1.91
N ARG A 296 -15.95 -0.11 2.61
CA ARG A 296 -14.60 0.39 2.29
C ARG A 296 -14.14 -0.07 0.90
N ALA A 297 -14.42 -1.32 0.54
CA ALA A 297 -14.13 -1.87 -0.77
C ALA A 297 -14.89 -1.13 -1.88
N LEU A 298 -16.20 -0.89 -1.69
CA LEU A 298 -17.01 -0.12 -2.64
C LEU A 298 -16.51 1.32 -2.80
N ILE A 299 -16.12 1.97 -1.71
CA ILE A 299 -15.50 3.30 -1.76
C ILE A 299 -14.22 3.25 -2.60
N ASN A 300 -13.31 2.31 -2.35
CA ASN A 300 -12.06 2.22 -3.10
C ASN A 300 -12.25 1.85 -4.58
N LEU A 301 -13.34 1.17 -4.94
CA LEU A 301 -13.59 0.73 -6.32
C LEU A 301 -14.30 1.78 -7.15
N VAL A 302 -15.30 2.46 -6.57
CA VAL A 302 -16.23 3.31 -7.32
C VAL A 302 -15.97 4.79 -7.08
N ASN A 303 -15.35 5.17 -5.95
CA ASN A 303 -15.15 6.59 -5.69
C ASN A 303 -14.10 7.24 -6.58
N SER A 304 -14.33 8.52 -6.80
CA SER A 304 -13.43 9.48 -7.40
C SER A 304 -13.46 10.77 -6.59
N SER A 305 -12.35 11.49 -6.58
CA SER A 305 -12.28 12.87 -6.11
C SER A 305 -12.41 13.80 -7.30
N GLN A 306 -13.41 14.67 -7.26
CA GLN A 306 -13.63 15.71 -8.25
C GLN A 306 -13.16 17.04 -7.65
N PHE A 307 -12.18 17.65 -8.32
CA PHE A 307 -11.68 18.99 -8.02
C PHE A 307 -12.24 19.93 -9.08
N GLN A 308 -12.89 21.01 -8.64
CA GLN A 308 -13.42 22.03 -9.52
C GLN A 308 -12.86 23.37 -9.07
N LEU A 309 -12.10 24.02 -9.94
CA LEU A 309 -11.55 25.35 -9.73
C LEU A 309 -12.19 26.28 -10.76
N ASN A 310 -13.16 27.07 -10.31
CA ASN A 310 -13.78 28.12 -11.12
C ASN A 310 -13.17 29.49 -10.75
N THR A 311 -13.65 30.58 -11.34
CA THR A 311 -13.29 31.96 -11.00
C THR A 311 -13.60 32.30 -9.54
N ASP A 312 -14.74 31.80 -9.03
CA ASP A 312 -15.25 32.25 -7.73
C ASP A 312 -14.76 31.37 -6.58
N PHE A 313 -14.66 30.06 -6.81
CA PHE A 313 -14.32 29.09 -5.77
C PHE A 313 -13.57 27.87 -6.28
N PHE A 314 -12.82 27.26 -5.35
CA PHE A 314 -12.39 25.88 -5.41
C PHE A 314 -13.40 24.98 -4.69
N SER A 315 -13.69 23.79 -5.23
CA SER A 315 -14.45 22.77 -4.52
C SER A 315 -13.90 21.36 -4.74
N LEU A 316 -13.91 20.58 -3.65
CA LEU A 316 -13.57 19.16 -3.64
C LEU A 316 -14.80 18.35 -3.24
N ARG A 317 -15.16 17.38 -4.07
CA ARG A 317 -16.27 16.45 -3.84
C ARG A 317 -15.86 15.03 -4.14
N HIS A 318 -16.23 14.10 -3.26
CA HIS A 318 -16.04 12.67 -3.48
C HIS A 318 -17.34 12.04 -3.96
N ARG A 319 -17.29 11.28 -5.07
CA ARG A 319 -18.46 10.66 -5.71
C ARG A 319 -18.14 9.25 -6.19
N PRO A 320 -19.13 8.33 -6.25
CA PRO A 320 -20.54 8.57 -5.92
C PRO A 320 -20.86 8.44 -4.42
N LEU A 321 -20.08 7.70 -3.64
CA LEU A 321 -20.34 7.50 -2.22
C LEU A 321 -19.72 8.63 -1.39
N ARG A 322 -20.45 9.10 -0.38
CA ARG A 322 -19.93 10.10 0.57
C ARG A 322 -18.77 9.51 1.36
N ALA A 323 -17.57 10.02 1.09
CA ALA A 323 -16.35 9.79 1.85
C ALA A 323 -15.73 11.16 2.13
N GLY A 324 -15.32 11.45 3.37
CA GLY A 324 -14.71 12.74 3.72
C GLY A 324 -15.67 13.93 3.79
N ARG A 325 -15.11 15.11 4.04
CA ARG A 325 -15.84 16.40 4.10
C ARG A 325 -15.85 17.05 2.72
N LYS A 326 -16.94 17.72 2.36
CA LYS A 326 -16.99 18.59 1.18
C LYS A 326 -16.21 19.86 1.50
N ILE A 327 -15.27 20.23 0.65
CA ILE A 327 -14.49 21.46 0.80
C ILE A 327 -14.96 22.46 -0.26
N HIS A 328 -15.09 23.71 0.15
CA HIS A 328 -15.46 24.83 -0.70
C HIS A 328 -14.74 26.07 -0.17
N ILE A 329 -13.87 26.66 -1.00
CA ILE A 329 -12.97 27.74 -0.61
C ILE A 329 -13.05 28.81 -1.70
N PRO A 330 -13.40 30.07 -1.37
CA PRO A 330 -13.37 31.17 -2.33
C PRO A 330 -11.96 31.36 -2.91
N ILE A 331 -11.83 31.58 -4.23
CA ILE A 331 -10.51 31.75 -4.88
C ILE A 331 -9.74 32.93 -4.30
N GLN A 332 -10.46 34.00 -3.95
CA GLN A 332 -9.90 35.19 -3.30
C GLN A 332 -9.23 34.88 -1.95
N ASP A 333 -9.62 33.80 -1.26
CA ASP A 333 -9.04 33.40 0.02
C ASP A 333 -7.83 32.49 -0.16
N ILE A 334 -7.65 31.88 -1.33
CA ILE A 334 -6.53 31.00 -1.63
C ILE A 334 -5.32 31.85 -1.95
N GLU A 335 -4.19 31.60 -1.30
CA GLU A 335 -2.91 32.24 -1.58
C GLU A 335 -2.12 31.42 -2.61
N TYR A 336 -1.84 30.16 -2.28
CA TYR A 336 -1.20 29.16 -3.15
C TYR A 336 -1.53 27.74 -2.66
N TRP A 337 -1.26 26.76 -3.52
CA TRP A 337 -1.32 25.34 -3.22
C TRP A 337 0.07 24.81 -2.91
N ASP A 338 0.17 23.95 -1.91
CA ASP A 338 1.39 23.24 -1.58
C ASP A 338 1.11 21.77 -1.26
N PHE A 339 2.17 20.99 -1.17
CA PHE A 339 2.13 19.71 -0.49
C PHE A 339 3.31 19.68 0.46
N VAL A 340 3.10 19.08 1.63
CA VAL A 340 4.22 18.83 2.56
C VAL A 340 4.43 17.35 2.64
N GLU A 341 5.68 16.94 2.46
CA GLU A 341 6.12 15.60 2.78
C GLU A 341 5.96 15.38 4.29
N GLU A 342 4.88 14.71 4.66
CA GLU A 342 4.62 14.40 6.06
C GLU A 342 5.18 13.03 6.38
N LYS A 343 6.15 13.03 7.29
CA LYS A 343 6.77 11.84 7.83
C LYS A 343 5.84 11.22 8.88
N VAL A 344 5.00 10.29 8.47
CA VAL A 344 4.17 9.51 9.39
C VAL A 344 5.03 8.47 10.08
N VAL A 345 5.39 8.78 11.32
CA VAL A 345 6.15 7.91 12.20
C VAL A 345 5.20 6.99 12.96
N ASN A 346 5.09 5.75 12.50
CA ASN A 346 4.38 4.70 13.22
C ASN A 346 5.36 4.04 14.19
N ASN A 347 5.29 4.46 15.46
CA ASN A 347 6.03 3.81 16.55
C ASN A 347 5.40 2.46 16.83
N THR A 348 6.08 1.40 16.39
CA THR A 348 5.74 0.03 16.77
C THR A 348 6.68 -0.43 17.88
N LYS A 349 6.26 -1.42 18.69
CA LYS A 349 7.12 -1.99 19.74
C LYS A 349 8.47 -2.53 19.22
N ASN A 350 8.60 -2.75 17.90
CA ASN A 350 9.79 -3.29 17.25
C ASN A 350 10.59 -2.25 16.47
N GLY A 351 10.24 -0.97 16.57
CA GLY A 351 10.95 0.11 15.91
C GLY A 351 10.03 1.15 15.26
N THR A 352 10.68 2.19 14.77
CA THR A 352 10.06 3.37 14.18
C THR A 352 9.87 3.14 12.69
N SER A 353 8.62 2.96 12.26
CA SER A 353 8.29 2.77 10.85
C SER A 353 7.94 4.13 10.22
N ILE A 354 8.71 4.59 9.24
CA ILE A 354 8.55 5.92 8.62
C ILE A 354 7.83 5.79 7.27
N SER A 355 6.62 6.33 7.15
CA SER A 355 5.90 6.45 5.87
C SER A 355 5.90 7.88 5.46
N TYR A 356 6.09 8.13 4.17
CA TYR A 356 5.89 9.44 3.59
C TYR A 356 4.50 9.47 2.98
N ILE A 357 3.73 10.47 3.38
CA ILE A 357 2.47 10.83 2.73
C ILE A 357 2.66 12.24 2.17
N TYR A 358 2.00 12.53 1.05
CA TYR A 358 2.12 13.80 0.35
C TYR A 358 0.76 14.51 0.30
N PRO A 359 0.19 14.89 1.47
CA PRO A 359 -1.08 15.58 1.53
C PRO A 359 -0.98 16.94 0.82
N ILE A 360 -1.95 17.19 -0.07
CA ILE A 360 -2.10 18.49 -0.70
C ILE A 360 -2.83 19.40 0.29
N SER A 361 -2.24 20.56 0.55
CA SER A 361 -2.83 21.58 1.38
C SER A 361 -2.96 22.88 0.60
N VAL A 362 -3.84 23.74 1.07
CA VAL A 362 -4.05 25.07 0.55
C VAL A 362 -3.67 26.06 1.62
N GLN A 363 -2.81 27.01 1.27
CA GLN A 363 -2.48 28.14 2.10
C GLN A 363 -3.50 29.24 1.83
N LEU A 364 -4.21 29.67 2.86
CA LEU A 364 -5.18 30.75 2.78
C LEU A 364 -4.51 32.10 3.08
N ARG A 365 -5.06 33.19 2.53
CA ARG A 365 -4.54 34.57 2.72
C ARG A 365 -4.53 35.04 4.16
N ASN A 366 -5.34 34.43 5.02
CA ASN A 366 -5.34 34.70 6.47
C ASN A 366 -4.17 34.01 7.20
N GLY A 367 -3.30 33.28 6.49
CA GLY A 367 -2.20 32.50 7.05
C GLY A 367 -2.59 31.09 7.50
N GLU A 368 -3.87 30.72 7.46
CA GLU A 368 -4.33 29.39 7.82
C GLU A 368 -4.02 28.38 6.70
N ARG A 369 -3.55 27.20 7.11
CA ARG A 369 -3.29 26.10 6.19
C ARG A 369 -4.36 25.03 6.33
N GLN A 370 -5.01 24.70 5.23
CA GLN A 370 -6.09 23.71 5.21
C GLN A 370 -5.71 22.49 4.36
N GLN A 371 -5.71 21.30 4.97
CA GLN A 371 -5.49 20.05 4.24
C GLN A 371 -6.73 19.66 3.44
N LEU A 372 -6.56 19.30 2.16
CA LEU A 372 -7.69 19.00 1.28
C LEU A 372 -8.32 17.64 1.50
N PHE A 373 -7.52 16.64 1.86
CA PHE A 373 -8.02 15.31 2.13
C PHE A 373 -7.18 14.64 3.20
N ASP A 374 -7.85 13.81 4.01
CA ASP A 374 -7.18 12.90 4.91
C ASP A 374 -6.39 11.88 4.09
N ALA A 375 -5.09 11.75 4.36
CA ALA A 375 -4.21 10.79 3.70
C ALA A 375 -4.68 9.34 3.87
N SER A 376 -5.51 9.06 4.88
CA SER A 376 -6.15 7.75 5.08
C SER A 376 -7.21 7.42 4.03
N LEU A 377 -7.79 8.42 3.35
CA LEU A 377 -8.88 8.25 2.40
C LEU A 377 -8.38 8.04 0.97
N LEU A 378 -7.38 8.82 0.56
CA LEU A 378 -6.89 8.83 -0.81
C LEU A 378 -5.37 8.72 -0.82
N SER A 379 -4.87 7.58 -1.31
CA SER A 379 -3.43 7.43 -1.58
C SER A 379 -3.09 8.19 -2.85
N ILE A 380 -2.29 9.24 -2.72
CA ILE A 380 -1.71 10.01 -3.83
C ILE A 380 -0.20 9.80 -3.80
N SER A 381 0.39 9.46 -4.95
CA SER A 381 1.85 9.38 -5.06
C SER A 381 2.50 10.77 -5.03
N GLN A 382 3.80 10.84 -4.77
CA GLN A 382 4.53 12.11 -4.83
C GLN A 382 4.35 12.81 -6.18
N GLU A 383 4.55 12.09 -7.28
CA GLU A 383 4.38 12.60 -8.66
C GLU A 383 2.96 13.16 -8.90
N GLU A 384 1.93 12.47 -8.38
CA GLU A 384 0.55 12.92 -8.50
C GLU A 384 0.30 14.19 -7.68
N SER A 385 0.88 14.29 -6.47
CA SER A 385 0.77 15.50 -5.62
C SER A 385 1.49 16.69 -6.23
N GLU A 386 2.71 16.50 -6.75
CA GLU A 386 3.48 17.51 -7.46
C GLU A 386 2.72 18.02 -8.70
N TYR A 387 2.19 17.09 -9.50
CA TYR A 387 1.37 17.40 -10.67
C TYR A 387 0.15 18.25 -10.30
N LEU A 388 -0.61 17.83 -9.27
CA LEU A 388 -1.81 18.54 -8.85
C LEU A 388 -1.49 19.95 -8.34
N VAL A 389 -0.43 20.11 -7.54
CA VAL A 389 -0.01 21.42 -7.03
C VAL A 389 0.44 22.35 -8.16
N GLN A 390 1.20 21.84 -9.13
CA GLN A 390 1.59 22.62 -10.32
C GLN A 390 0.37 23.08 -11.10
N VAL A 391 -0.55 22.16 -11.42
CA VAL A 391 -1.76 22.46 -12.19
C VAL A 391 -2.66 23.47 -11.45
N PHE A 392 -2.85 23.30 -10.14
CA PHE A 392 -3.67 24.22 -9.36
C PHE A 392 -3.06 25.62 -9.24
N ASN A 393 -1.75 25.72 -9.04
CA ASN A 393 -1.07 27.02 -8.98
C ASN A 393 -1.09 27.74 -10.34
N SER A 394 -0.86 27.02 -11.45
CA SER A 394 -0.96 27.60 -12.79
C SER A 394 -2.38 28.09 -13.11
N ALA A 395 -3.40 27.30 -12.76
CA ALA A 395 -4.79 27.70 -12.97
C ALA A 395 -5.21 28.89 -12.07
N LEU A 396 -4.72 28.94 -10.83
CA LEU A 396 -4.94 30.07 -9.93
C LEU A 396 -4.34 31.38 -10.48
N GLN A 397 -3.13 31.31 -11.04
CA GLN A 397 -2.49 32.47 -11.67
C GLN A 397 -3.29 32.96 -12.88
N GLN A 398 -3.80 32.04 -13.71
CA GLN A 398 -4.63 32.39 -14.87
C GLN A 398 -5.92 33.11 -14.44
N VAL A 399 -6.59 32.63 -13.40
CA VAL A 399 -7.81 33.27 -12.88
C VAL A 399 -7.52 34.69 -12.38
N ARG A 400 -6.43 34.89 -11.65
CA ARG A 400 -6.03 36.22 -11.14
C ARG A 400 -5.57 37.19 -12.23
N GLY A 401 -4.91 36.67 -13.28
CA GLY A 401 -4.47 37.50 -14.41
C GLY A 401 -5.66 38.14 -15.13
N ASN A 402 -6.75 37.38 -15.30
CA ASN A 402 -7.97 37.89 -15.93
C ASN A 402 -8.65 39.00 -15.11
N GLU A 403 -8.52 39.03 -13.78
CA GLU A 403 -9.09 40.10 -12.95
C GLU A 403 -8.41 41.45 -13.14
N GLN A 404 -7.15 41.49 -13.58
CA GLN A 404 -6.42 42.75 -13.79
C GLN A 404 -6.72 43.42 -15.13
N GLU A 405 -7.36 42.70 -16.06
CA GLU A 405 -7.76 43.22 -17.38
C GLU A 405 -9.16 43.85 -17.40
N PHE A 406 -9.95 43.68 -16.32
CA PHE A 406 -11.26 44.29 -16.12
C PHE A 406 -11.19 45.46 -15.14
#